data_AF-A0A2V7BBI0-F1
#
_entry.id   AF-A0A2V7BBI0-F1
#
_cell.length_a   1.000
_cell.length_b   1.000
_cell.length_c   1.000
_cell.angle_alpha   90.00
_cell.angle_beta   90.00
_cell.angle_gamma   90.00
#
_symmetry.space_group_name_H-M   'P 1'
#
loop_
_entity.id
_entity.type
_entity.pdbx_description
1 polymer ?
#
loop_
_entity_poly.entity_id
_entity_poly.type
_entity_poly.pdbx_seq_one_letter_code
_entity_poly.pdbx_strand_id
1 'polypeptide(L)'
;MVDLRAGLRRVDTPLARSLLLGVAVSIAVTVVSRFGGLAGWETRAIDAFLFFRDRVPTPEIVLVNIDDAAFQEMGERQPLPRPYLAQLAEFLLESGARVVGFDVQLKKATTPREDGALVAVTRRWDGRSGRLVFTTVANPIEDVRPARYAPTPAYSPDLRAIFGFANAPLSPDGLVRVARPVLPAAGDQYLPSFALAVLAGYEGYSPEALAAALTGGTSREVVLPVGDPKRGINRHDAISVGSLRDTVWRIDYVGQPGAFAAFPAGALMAVARSGVRPEGDNPFRGKIVLVGATFGESRDFYGTPMGLMSGVEIQANIVHTLLSRRALLPPPWALNMALLLTACLWISLLSVRMRQVWVIVLSLGLVVVFVALSYEAYSRGYWLDFIAPLAVMKFYRQGSSTLARRRLNAEFGQYVSKEVLARVLREGTRLGGEVRTVSVLMSDVRGFTTLSERLPPARISEIMNEYFTAMVEVIMRHHGLVNDFIGDGILAVYGAPVDDAEHAWHAVETALDMQRALAELNRVWAARGAPTLAMGVAINTGEVFAGTMGSPKKKKYSVLGDTVNTVARIEAMNRELGTEILVSSATLAAVKGRVRVRERGAVNVKGKAEPVELFELLDTGEPGGS
;
A
#
# COMPACT_ATOMS: atom_id res chain seq x y z
N MET A 1 -10.92 27.45 38.28
CA MET A 1 -10.67 27.00 36.89
C MET A 1 -9.20 26.64 36.78
N VAL A 2 -8.89 25.36 36.97
CA VAL A 2 -7.53 24.82 36.91
C VAL A 2 -7.11 24.77 35.44
N ASP A 3 -5.89 25.25 35.19
CA ASP A 3 -5.30 25.55 33.91
C ASP A 3 -5.14 24.30 33.01
N LEU A 4 -6.14 24.05 32.15
CA LEU A 4 -6.15 22.98 31.14
C LEU A 4 -5.05 23.14 30.08
N ARG A 5 -4.32 24.26 30.03
CA ARG A 5 -3.19 24.47 29.10
C ARG A 5 -1.88 23.87 29.61
N ALA A 6 -1.75 23.56 30.90
CA ALA A 6 -0.53 22.99 31.47
C ALA A 6 -0.35 21.48 31.15
N GLY A 7 -1.44 20.74 30.90
CA GLY A 7 -1.40 19.30 30.60
C GLY A 7 -0.89 18.96 29.19
N LEU A 8 -1.07 19.86 28.22
CA LEU A 8 -0.66 19.65 26.83
C LEU A 8 0.83 19.89 26.57
N ARG A 9 1.55 20.57 27.49
CA ARG A 9 3.00 20.80 27.35
C ARG A 9 3.89 19.59 27.69
N ARG A 10 3.32 18.50 28.24
CA ARG A 10 4.08 17.27 28.57
C ARG A 10 4.08 16.18 27.47
N VAL A 11 3.36 16.39 26.36
CA VAL A 11 3.22 15.40 25.28
C VAL A 11 4.30 15.58 24.18
N ASP A 12 5.28 16.45 24.39
CA ASP A 12 6.34 16.74 23.41
C ASP A 12 7.54 15.77 23.47
N THR A 13 7.32 14.54 23.94
CA THR A 13 8.34 13.50 23.82
C THR A 13 8.32 12.90 22.40
N PRO A 14 9.48 12.53 21.84
CA PRO A 14 9.56 11.87 20.53
C PRO A 14 8.72 10.57 20.48
N LEU A 15 8.52 9.92 21.63
CA LEU A 15 7.64 8.76 21.80
C LEU A 15 6.17 9.10 21.57
N ALA A 16 5.64 10.13 22.25
CA ALA A 16 4.23 10.51 22.13
C ALA A 16 3.85 10.96 20.71
N ARG A 17 4.72 11.71 20.04
CA ARG A 17 4.51 12.11 18.64
C ARG A 17 4.53 10.91 17.67
N SER A 18 5.40 9.93 17.92
CA SER A 18 5.48 8.70 17.10
C SER A 18 4.25 7.82 17.28
N LEU A 19 3.74 7.71 18.50
CA LEU A 19 2.49 7.00 18.80
C LEU A 19 1.28 7.67 18.16
N LEU A 20 1.18 9.01 18.24
CA LEU A 20 0.10 9.77 17.60
C LEU A 20 0.09 9.59 16.07
N LEU A 21 1.27 9.59 15.43
CA LEU A 21 1.38 9.32 13.99
C LEU A 21 0.93 7.88 13.67
N GLY A 22 1.36 6.90 14.45
CA GLY A 22 0.94 5.50 14.28
C GLY A 22 -0.57 5.32 14.38
N VAL A 23 -1.20 5.92 15.40
CA VAL A 23 -2.65 5.89 15.59
C VAL A 23 -3.38 6.59 14.42
N ALA A 24 -2.91 7.77 14.01
CA ALA A 24 -3.52 8.50 12.90
C ALA A 24 -3.47 7.73 11.57
N VAL A 25 -2.32 7.11 11.25
CA VAL A 25 -2.17 6.27 10.05
C VAL A 25 -3.04 5.01 10.15
N SER A 26 -3.11 4.38 11.32
CA SER A 26 -3.99 3.22 11.55
C SER A 26 -5.46 3.58 11.29
N ILE A 27 -5.94 4.68 11.84
CA ILE A 27 -7.32 5.15 11.63
C ILE A 27 -7.56 5.42 10.15
N ALA A 28 -6.64 6.13 9.48
CA ALA A 28 -6.78 6.46 8.06
C ALA A 28 -6.84 5.20 7.18
N VAL A 29 -5.94 4.23 7.39
CA VAL A 29 -5.95 2.97 6.62
C VAL A 29 -7.20 2.14 6.92
N THR A 30 -7.65 2.07 8.17
CA THR A 30 -8.89 1.35 8.49
C THR A 30 -10.10 2.00 7.83
N VAL A 31 -10.17 3.33 7.78
CA VAL A 31 -11.24 4.05 7.06
C VAL A 31 -11.19 3.71 5.58
N VAL A 32 -10.00 3.76 4.95
CA VAL A 32 -9.83 3.41 3.53
C VAL A 32 -10.21 1.95 3.24
N SER A 33 -9.78 1.00 4.07
CA SER A 33 -10.17 -0.42 3.95
C SER A 33 -11.69 -0.58 4.10
N ARG A 34 -12.31 0.10 5.07
CA ARG A 34 -13.76 0.05 5.31
C ARG A 34 -14.58 0.54 4.12
N PHE A 35 -14.09 1.53 3.38
CA PHE A 35 -14.71 2.02 2.15
C PHE A 35 -14.28 1.23 0.90
N GLY A 36 -13.61 0.10 1.06
CA GLY A 36 -13.25 -0.81 -0.03
C GLY A 36 -12.00 -0.40 -0.82
N GLY A 37 -11.25 0.61 -0.38
CA GLY A 37 -10.04 1.07 -1.08
C GLY A 37 -8.93 0.02 -1.15
N LEU A 38 -8.96 -0.98 -0.26
CA LEU A 38 -8.01 -2.12 -0.25
C LEU A 38 -8.66 -3.45 -0.67
N ALA A 39 -9.97 -3.49 -0.87
CA ALA A 39 -10.73 -4.74 -1.09
C ALA A 39 -10.22 -5.57 -2.29
N GLY A 40 -9.72 -4.90 -3.34
CA GLY A 40 -9.14 -5.59 -4.50
C GLY A 40 -7.84 -6.36 -4.18
N TRP A 41 -6.97 -5.78 -3.35
CA TRP A 41 -5.73 -6.43 -2.92
C TRP A 41 -6.00 -7.53 -1.91
N GLU A 42 -6.89 -7.25 -0.96
CA GLU A 42 -7.37 -8.21 0.04
C GLU A 42 -7.98 -9.45 -0.65
N THR A 43 -8.79 -9.25 -1.68
CA THR A 43 -9.42 -10.33 -2.46
C THR A 43 -8.39 -11.20 -3.17
N ARG A 44 -7.37 -10.59 -3.81
CA ARG A 44 -6.31 -11.32 -4.52
C ARG A 44 -5.40 -12.11 -3.59
N ALA A 45 -5.14 -11.59 -2.39
CA ALA A 45 -4.37 -12.29 -1.37
C ALA A 45 -5.01 -13.63 -0.98
N ILE A 46 -6.34 -13.67 -0.86
CA ILE A 46 -7.09 -14.90 -0.56
C ILE A 46 -7.09 -15.85 -1.75
N ASP A 47 -7.25 -15.32 -2.96
CA ASP A 47 -7.24 -16.12 -4.19
C ASP A 47 -5.91 -16.91 -4.29
N ALA A 48 -4.79 -16.31 -3.84
CA ALA A 48 -3.52 -17.02 -3.74
C ALA A 48 -3.55 -18.19 -2.74
N PHE A 49 -4.19 -18.02 -1.57
CA PHE A 49 -4.33 -19.13 -0.59
C PHE A 49 -5.15 -20.29 -1.15
N LEU A 50 -6.23 -20.00 -1.90
CA LEU A 50 -7.01 -21.02 -2.60
C LEU A 50 -6.17 -21.72 -3.66
N PHE A 51 -5.40 -20.96 -4.44
CA PHE A 51 -4.57 -21.49 -5.51
C PHE A 51 -3.47 -22.45 -5.01
N PHE A 52 -2.82 -22.14 -3.88
CA PHE A 52 -1.76 -22.97 -3.29
C PHE A 52 -2.27 -24.10 -2.39
N ARG A 53 -3.59 -24.20 -2.16
CA ARG A 53 -4.17 -25.26 -1.34
C ARG A 53 -4.22 -26.57 -2.12
N ASP A 54 -3.97 -27.68 -1.43
CA ASP A 54 -4.23 -29.00 -1.96
C ASP A 54 -5.71 -29.21 -2.28
N ARG A 55 -5.98 -30.06 -3.28
CA ARG A 55 -7.34 -30.45 -3.63
C ARG A 55 -8.04 -31.10 -2.44
N VAL A 56 -9.23 -30.61 -2.12
CA VAL A 56 -10.06 -31.21 -1.06
C VAL A 56 -10.84 -32.40 -1.64
N PRO A 57 -10.77 -33.61 -1.04
CA PRO A 57 -11.60 -34.71 -1.49
C PRO A 57 -13.09 -34.41 -1.27
N THR A 58 -13.92 -34.68 -2.27
CA THR A 58 -15.39 -34.49 -2.23
C THR A 58 -16.13 -35.75 -2.69
N PRO A 59 -16.00 -36.88 -1.97
CA PRO A 59 -16.55 -38.16 -2.43
C PRO A 59 -18.08 -38.20 -2.58
N GLU A 60 -18.79 -37.28 -1.92
CA GLU A 60 -20.26 -37.17 -1.94
C GLU A 60 -20.84 -36.44 -3.16
N ILE A 61 -20.02 -35.71 -3.93
CA ILE A 61 -20.48 -34.91 -5.07
C ILE A 61 -19.93 -35.51 -6.37
N VAL A 62 -20.82 -35.79 -7.32
CA VAL A 62 -20.48 -36.31 -8.65
C VAL A 62 -21.13 -35.44 -9.71
N LEU A 63 -20.36 -35.12 -10.76
CA LEU A 63 -20.85 -34.36 -11.90
C LEU A 63 -21.21 -35.30 -13.06
N VAL A 64 -22.25 -34.93 -13.78
CA VAL A 64 -22.64 -35.53 -15.05
C VAL A 64 -22.65 -34.43 -16.09
N ASN A 65 -21.70 -34.49 -17.01
CA ASN A 65 -21.43 -33.43 -17.97
C ASN A 65 -22.20 -33.73 -19.27
N ILE A 66 -23.07 -32.82 -19.66
CA ILE A 66 -23.62 -32.79 -21.02
C ILE A 66 -22.58 -32.07 -21.88
N ASP A 67 -21.63 -32.83 -22.40
CA ASP A 67 -20.53 -32.37 -23.25
C ASP A 67 -20.95 -32.23 -24.72
N ASP A 68 -20.03 -31.78 -25.58
CA ASP A 68 -20.29 -31.58 -27.00
C ASP A 68 -20.73 -32.89 -27.69
N ALA A 69 -20.20 -34.04 -27.28
CA ALA A 69 -20.59 -35.35 -27.83
C ALA A 69 -22.04 -35.70 -27.48
N ALA A 70 -22.45 -35.51 -26.22
CA ALA A 70 -23.84 -35.69 -25.81
C ALA A 70 -24.78 -34.70 -26.51
N PHE A 71 -24.34 -33.45 -26.70
CA PHE A 71 -25.12 -32.43 -27.41
C PHE A 71 -25.32 -32.77 -28.89
N GLN A 72 -24.28 -33.28 -29.55
CA GLN A 72 -24.34 -33.80 -30.92
C GLN A 72 -25.30 -34.99 -31.05
N GLU A 73 -25.27 -35.92 -30.10
CA GLU A 73 -26.18 -37.07 -30.08
C GLU A 73 -27.66 -36.64 -30.00
N MET A 74 -27.92 -35.53 -29.31
CA MET A 74 -29.24 -34.91 -29.22
C MET A 74 -29.63 -34.08 -30.46
N GLY A 75 -28.78 -34.06 -31.48
CA GLY A 75 -28.97 -33.30 -32.71
C GLY A 75 -28.77 -31.80 -32.55
N GLU A 76 -27.97 -31.38 -31.55
CA GLU A 76 -27.58 -29.99 -31.27
C GLU A 76 -28.79 -29.05 -31.08
N ARG A 77 -29.89 -29.60 -30.53
CA ARG A 77 -31.15 -28.86 -30.40
C ARG A 77 -31.21 -28.13 -29.06
N GLN A 78 -31.59 -26.86 -29.12
CA GLN A 78 -32.01 -26.06 -27.97
C GLN A 78 -33.50 -25.72 -28.10
N PRO A 79 -34.29 -25.82 -27.02
CA PRO A 79 -33.92 -26.28 -25.68
C PRO A 79 -33.69 -27.80 -25.59
N LEU A 80 -32.80 -28.27 -24.70
CA LEU A 80 -32.41 -29.69 -24.56
C LEU A 80 -33.62 -30.66 -24.50
N PRO A 81 -33.61 -31.81 -25.20
CA PRO A 81 -34.74 -32.73 -25.25
C PRO A 81 -35.18 -33.24 -23.86
N ARG A 82 -36.46 -33.04 -23.51
CA ARG A 82 -37.01 -33.46 -22.20
C ARG A 82 -37.01 -34.98 -22.03
N PRO A 83 -37.27 -35.79 -23.07
CA PRO A 83 -37.13 -37.24 -22.96
C PRO A 83 -35.72 -37.68 -22.59
N TYR A 84 -34.68 -36.99 -23.09
CA TYR A 84 -33.30 -37.27 -22.74
C TYR A 84 -33.03 -36.96 -21.27
N LEU A 85 -33.41 -35.76 -20.80
CA LEU A 85 -33.27 -35.38 -19.39
C LEU A 85 -34.06 -36.30 -18.46
N ALA A 86 -35.25 -36.72 -18.86
CA ALA A 86 -36.10 -37.65 -18.12
C ALA A 86 -35.45 -39.03 -18.00
N GLN A 87 -34.93 -39.58 -19.10
CA GLN A 87 -34.24 -40.88 -19.09
C GLN A 87 -32.94 -40.84 -18.28
N LEU A 88 -32.18 -39.73 -18.36
CA LEU A 88 -30.99 -39.53 -17.54
C LEU A 88 -31.34 -39.43 -16.05
N ALA A 89 -32.37 -38.66 -15.70
CA ALA A 89 -32.87 -38.56 -14.33
C ALA A 89 -33.28 -39.93 -13.78
N GLU A 90 -34.04 -40.70 -14.55
CA GLU A 90 -34.48 -42.05 -14.17
C GLU A 90 -33.27 -42.96 -13.92
N PHE A 91 -32.30 -43.00 -14.84
CA PHE A 91 -31.10 -43.82 -14.70
C PHE A 91 -30.29 -43.47 -13.45
N LEU A 92 -30.10 -42.18 -13.16
CA LEU A 92 -29.34 -41.74 -11.99
C LEU A 92 -30.08 -42.07 -10.68
N LEU A 93 -31.41 -41.90 -10.64
CA LEU A 93 -32.22 -42.25 -9.48
C LEU A 93 -32.29 -43.77 -9.25
N GLU A 94 -32.42 -44.57 -10.32
CA GLU A 94 -32.35 -46.04 -10.26
C GLU A 94 -30.95 -46.53 -9.83
N SER A 95 -29.89 -45.80 -10.21
CA SER A 95 -28.53 -46.03 -9.72
C SER A 95 -28.37 -45.77 -8.21
N GLY A 96 -29.38 -45.19 -7.56
CA GLY A 96 -29.38 -44.93 -6.14
C GLY A 96 -28.82 -43.56 -5.77
N ALA A 97 -28.73 -42.61 -6.70
CA ALA A 97 -28.44 -41.21 -6.38
C ALA A 97 -29.41 -40.72 -5.30
N ARG A 98 -28.88 -40.03 -4.29
CA ARG A 98 -29.71 -39.52 -3.19
C ARG A 98 -30.51 -38.30 -3.62
N VAL A 99 -29.87 -37.44 -4.41
CA VAL A 99 -30.48 -36.27 -5.07
C VAL A 99 -29.80 -36.07 -6.43
N VAL A 100 -30.58 -35.64 -7.42
CA VAL A 100 -30.10 -35.27 -8.75
C VAL A 100 -30.51 -33.82 -9.02
N GLY A 101 -29.51 -32.95 -9.16
CA GLY A 101 -29.69 -31.55 -9.49
C GLY A 101 -29.38 -31.30 -10.96
N PHE A 102 -30.27 -30.62 -11.69
CA PHE A 102 -30.05 -30.20 -13.06
C PHE A 102 -29.75 -28.70 -13.14
N ASP A 103 -28.49 -28.38 -13.44
CA ASP A 103 -28.04 -27.06 -13.85
C ASP A 103 -28.37 -26.81 -15.33
N VAL A 104 -29.67 -26.89 -15.64
CA VAL A 104 -30.24 -26.64 -16.95
C VAL A 104 -31.53 -25.84 -16.77
N GLN A 105 -31.63 -24.69 -17.44
CA GLN A 105 -32.80 -23.82 -17.31
C GLN A 105 -33.95 -24.30 -18.19
N LEU A 106 -35.04 -24.73 -17.56
CA LEU A 106 -36.22 -25.27 -18.24
C LEU A 106 -37.32 -24.20 -18.44
N LYS A 107 -37.03 -23.15 -19.21
CA LYS A 107 -37.91 -21.95 -19.34
C LYS A 107 -38.99 -22.04 -20.42
N LYS A 108 -38.70 -22.67 -21.56
CA LYS A 108 -39.59 -22.71 -22.74
C LYS A 108 -40.27 -24.06 -22.85
N ALA A 109 -41.57 -24.08 -23.16
CA ALA A 109 -42.25 -25.31 -23.56
C ALA A 109 -41.73 -25.82 -24.92
N THR A 110 -41.83 -27.12 -25.15
CA THR A 110 -41.56 -27.77 -26.44
C THR A 110 -42.85 -28.33 -27.02
N THR A 111 -42.97 -29.65 -27.12
CA THR A 111 -44.20 -30.33 -27.51
C THR A 111 -44.82 -30.96 -26.26
N PRO A 112 -46.17 -31.02 -26.13
CA PRO A 112 -46.81 -31.61 -24.96
C PRO A 112 -46.34 -33.03 -24.63
N ARG A 113 -45.98 -33.82 -25.66
CA ARG A 113 -45.43 -35.17 -25.51
C ARG A 113 -44.03 -35.16 -24.90
N GLU A 114 -43.15 -34.29 -25.37
CA GLU A 114 -41.79 -34.16 -24.82
C GLU A 114 -41.81 -33.56 -23.41
N ASP A 115 -42.56 -32.48 -23.23
CA ASP A 115 -42.73 -31.77 -21.96
C ASP A 115 -43.33 -32.68 -20.86
N GLY A 116 -44.19 -33.62 -21.24
CA GLY A 116 -44.77 -34.63 -20.35
C GLY A 116 -43.77 -35.69 -19.86
N ALA A 117 -42.66 -35.94 -20.57
CA ALA A 117 -41.71 -36.99 -20.20
C ALA A 117 -41.04 -36.70 -18.85
N LEU A 118 -40.59 -35.47 -18.64
CA LEU A 118 -39.92 -35.08 -17.40
C LEU A 118 -40.92 -34.93 -16.24
N VAL A 119 -42.13 -34.43 -16.52
CA VAL A 119 -43.25 -34.39 -15.55
C VAL A 119 -43.63 -35.79 -15.06
N ALA A 120 -43.59 -36.79 -15.94
CA ALA A 120 -43.88 -38.18 -15.55
C ALA A 120 -42.82 -38.73 -14.58
N VAL A 121 -41.55 -38.41 -14.80
CA VAL A 121 -40.45 -38.80 -13.89
C VAL A 121 -40.60 -38.11 -12.54
N THR A 122 -40.85 -36.78 -12.51
CA THR A 122 -41.03 -36.10 -11.23
C THR A 122 -42.20 -36.67 -10.43
N ARG A 123 -43.35 -36.94 -11.07
CA ARG A 123 -44.52 -37.57 -10.42
C ARG A 123 -44.24 -38.98 -9.91
N ARG A 124 -43.47 -39.79 -10.64
CA ARG A 124 -43.11 -41.16 -10.24
C ARG A 124 -42.29 -41.18 -8.95
N TRP A 125 -41.41 -40.19 -8.80
CA TRP A 125 -40.50 -40.08 -7.66
C TRP A 125 -40.98 -39.12 -6.55
N ASP A 126 -42.08 -38.37 -6.79
CA ASP A 126 -42.73 -37.40 -5.89
C ASP A 126 -43.08 -38.00 -4.50
N GLY A 127 -43.43 -39.30 -4.46
CA GLY A 127 -43.82 -40.00 -3.23
C GLY A 127 -42.67 -40.32 -2.25
N ARG A 128 -41.42 -40.02 -2.61
CA ARG A 128 -40.22 -40.27 -1.78
C ARG A 128 -39.23 -39.11 -1.91
N SER A 129 -39.64 -37.95 -1.37
CA SER A 129 -38.77 -36.79 -1.16
C SER A 129 -38.36 -36.04 -2.44
N GLY A 130 -38.14 -34.73 -2.38
CA GLY A 130 -37.76 -33.87 -3.51
C GLY A 130 -36.36 -34.13 -4.06
N ARG A 131 -36.12 -35.35 -4.56
CA ARG A 131 -34.82 -35.84 -5.06
C ARG A 131 -34.43 -35.23 -6.40
N LEU A 132 -35.36 -34.57 -7.09
CA LEU A 132 -35.09 -33.85 -8.33
C LEU A 132 -35.10 -32.35 -8.05
N VAL A 133 -34.01 -31.70 -8.43
CA VAL A 133 -33.82 -30.27 -8.25
C VAL A 133 -33.46 -29.64 -9.59
N PHE A 134 -34.08 -28.52 -9.94
CA PHE A 134 -33.81 -27.80 -11.18
C PHE A 134 -33.37 -26.37 -10.89
N THR A 135 -32.55 -25.83 -11.78
CA THR A 135 -32.15 -24.44 -11.70
C THR A 135 -33.22 -23.51 -12.25
N THR A 136 -33.28 -22.32 -11.64
CA THR A 136 -33.98 -21.16 -12.16
C THR A 136 -33.06 -19.94 -12.11
N VAL A 137 -33.49 -18.85 -12.73
CA VAL A 137 -32.84 -17.55 -12.60
C VAL A 137 -33.72 -16.67 -11.74
N ALA A 138 -33.17 -16.13 -10.65
CA ALA A 138 -33.80 -15.12 -9.83
C ALA A 138 -33.62 -13.75 -10.50
N ASN A 139 -34.73 -13.13 -10.92
CA ASN A 139 -34.74 -11.81 -11.52
C ASN A 139 -35.15 -10.76 -10.47
N PRO A 140 -34.47 -9.60 -10.40
CA PRO A 140 -34.89 -8.54 -9.50
C PRO A 140 -36.28 -8.02 -9.92
N ILE A 141 -37.14 -7.77 -8.93
CA ILE A 141 -38.44 -7.12 -9.13
C ILE A 141 -38.19 -5.62 -9.21
N GLU A 142 -38.54 -5.02 -10.35
CA GLU A 142 -38.37 -3.58 -10.59
C GLU A 142 -39.16 -2.75 -9.56
N ASP A 143 -38.63 -1.58 -9.22
CA ASP A 143 -39.23 -0.58 -8.32
C ASP A 143 -39.54 -1.02 -6.88
N VAL A 144 -39.05 -2.18 -6.43
CA VAL A 144 -39.19 -2.64 -5.04
C VAL A 144 -37.91 -2.38 -4.23
N ARG A 145 -38.02 -1.65 -3.12
CA ARG A 145 -36.94 -1.46 -2.13
C ARG A 145 -37.37 -1.92 -0.73
N PRO A 146 -36.55 -2.72 0.00
CA PRO A 146 -35.29 -3.34 -0.43
C PRO A 146 -35.48 -4.31 -1.60
N ALA A 147 -34.41 -4.57 -2.36
CA ALA A 147 -34.48 -5.40 -3.58
C ALA A 147 -35.07 -6.78 -3.28
N ARG A 148 -36.05 -7.20 -4.08
CA ARG A 148 -36.70 -8.51 -4.02
C ARG A 148 -36.58 -9.22 -5.37
N TYR A 149 -36.69 -10.54 -5.35
CA TYR A 149 -36.47 -11.37 -6.52
C TYR A 149 -37.65 -12.28 -6.80
N ALA A 150 -37.89 -12.56 -8.08
CA ALA A 150 -38.82 -13.57 -8.56
C ALA A 150 -38.08 -14.63 -9.38
N PRO A 151 -38.35 -15.93 -9.18
CA PRO A 151 -37.76 -16.96 -10.02
C PRO A 151 -38.37 -16.91 -11.42
N THR A 152 -37.58 -17.26 -12.43
CA THR A 152 -38.14 -17.50 -13.76
C THR A 152 -39.02 -18.75 -13.72
N PRO A 153 -40.28 -18.68 -14.15
CA PRO A 153 -41.16 -19.85 -14.17
C PRO A 153 -40.58 -21.00 -15.00
N ALA A 154 -40.83 -22.23 -14.56
CA ALA A 154 -40.57 -23.41 -15.37
C ALA A 154 -41.54 -23.47 -16.57
N TYR A 155 -41.20 -24.27 -17.58
CA TYR A 155 -42.02 -24.46 -18.77
C TYR A 155 -43.42 -25.04 -18.48
N SER A 156 -43.59 -25.73 -17.34
CA SER A 156 -44.86 -26.33 -16.94
C SER A 156 -45.08 -26.22 -15.42
N PRO A 157 -46.29 -25.85 -14.97
CA PRO A 157 -46.65 -25.85 -13.55
C PRO A 157 -46.80 -27.27 -12.97
N ASP A 158 -46.97 -28.29 -13.82
CA ASP A 158 -47.08 -29.68 -13.40
C ASP A 158 -45.74 -30.31 -13.01
N LEU A 159 -44.63 -29.61 -13.24
CA LEU A 159 -43.30 -30.07 -12.89
C LEU A 159 -43.06 -29.92 -11.38
N ARG A 160 -43.52 -30.92 -10.62
CA ARG A 160 -43.34 -31.01 -9.16
C ARG A 160 -41.90 -31.36 -8.79
N ALA A 161 -41.06 -30.35 -8.62
CA ALA A 161 -39.67 -30.49 -8.22
C ALA A 161 -39.24 -29.29 -7.38
N ILE A 162 -38.09 -29.40 -6.69
CA ILE A 162 -37.52 -28.26 -6.00
C ILE A 162 -36.81 -27.39 -7.03
N PHE A 163 -37.02 -26.08 -6.97
CA PHE A 163 -36.30 -25.12 -7.79
C PHE A 163 -35.39 -24.27 -6.92
N GLY A 164 -34.17 -24.01 -7.40
CA GLY A 164 -33.25 -23.09 -6.75
C GLY A 164 -32.53 -22.21 -7.77
N PHE A 165 -32.22 -20.97 -7.38
CA PHE A 165 -31.60 -20.04 -8.31
C PHE A 165 -30.11 -20.36 -8.53
N ALA A 166 -29.64 -20.25 -9.77
CA ALA A 166 -28.25 -20.51 -10.14
C ALA A 166 -27.43 -19.24 -10.44
N ASN A 167 -27.96 -18.05 -10.11
CA ASN A 167 -27.28 -16.78 -10.35
C ASN A 167 -25.84 -16.80 -9.81
N ALA A 168 -24.87 -16.57 -10.70
CA ALA A 168 -23.45 -16.44 -10.36
C ALA A 168 -23.04 -14.95 -10.38
N PRO A 169 -23.06 -14.25 -9.23
CA PRO A 169 -22.72 -12.84 -9.19
C PRO A 169 -21.23 -12.64 -9.52
N LEU A 170 -20.95 -11.79 -10.51
CA LEU A 170 -19.60 -11.44 -10.92
C LEU A 170 -19.03 -10.35 -10.01
N SER A 171 -17.79 -10.55 -9.58
CA SER A 171 -16.98 -9.51 -8.94
C SER A 171 -16.65 -8.41 -9.95
N PRO A 172 -16.21 -7.20 -9.52
CA PRO A 172 -15.84 -6.12 -10.44
C PRO A 172 -14.76 -6.45 -11.48
N ASP A 173 -13.93 -7.46 -11.21
CA ASP A 173 -12.90 -7.99 -12.10
C ASP A 173 -13.38 -9.19 -12.96
N GLY A 174 -14.69 -9.47 -12.97
CA GLY A 174 -15.30 -10.50 -13.81
C GLY A 174 -15.20 -11.93 -13.27
N LEU A 175 -14.74 -12.12 -12.03
CA LEU A 175 -14.61 -13.46 -11.43
C LEU A 175 -15.77 -13.80 -10.49
N VAL A 176 -16.25 -15.04 -10.55
CA VAL A 176 -17.21 -15.59 -9.59
C VAL A 176 -16.46 -15.96 -8.32
N ARG A 177 -16.84 -15.34 -7.20
CA ARG A 177 -16.21 -15.59 -5.89
C ARG A 177 -17.20 -15.79 -4.77
N VAL A 178 -18.44 -15.35 -4.97
CA VAL A 178 -19.44 -15.30 -3.91
C VAL A 178 -20.73 -15.95 -4.37
N ALA A 179 -21.43 -16.54 -3.41
CA ALA A 179 -22.76 -17.08 -3.57
C ALA A 179 -23.64 -16.59 -2.42
N ARG A 180 -24.96 -16.59 -2.65
CA ARG A 180 -25.94 -16.32 -1.60
C ARG A 180 -26.74 -17.59 -1.39
N PRO A 181 -26.86 -18.12 -0.15
CA PRO A 181 -27.67 -19.32 0.09
C PRO A 181 -29.15 -19.08 -0.21
N VAL A 182 -29.65 -17.87 0.06
CA VAL A 182 -31.03 -17.44 -0.17
C VAL A 182 -31.11 -16.02 -0.72
N LEU A 183 -32.20 -15.68 -1.40
CA LEU A 183 -32.54 -14.33 -1.84
C LEU A 183 -33.94 -13.93 -1.33
N PRO A 184 -34.17 -12.66 -0.95
CA PRO A 184 -35.50 -12.21 -0.54
C PRO A 184 -36.46 -12.24 -1.74
N ALA A 185 -37.58 -12.95 -1.58
CA ALA A 185 -38.65 -13.02 -2.57
C ALA A 185 -39.74 -11.97 -2.28
N ALA A 186 -40.80 -11.94 -3.10
CA ALA A 186 -42.01 -11.18 -2.79
C ALA A 186 -42.66 -11.67 -1.48
N GLY A 187 -43.21 -10.74 -0.68
CA GLY A 187 -43.74 -11.04 0.65
C GLY A 187 -42.63 -11.35 1.68
N ASP A 188 -42.95 -12.22 2.65
CA ASP A 188 -42.01 -12.70 3.69
C ASP A 188 -41.42 -14.10 3.34
N GLN A 189 -41.09 -14.28 2.07
CA GLN A 189 -40.54 -15.52 1.51
C GLN A 189 -39.09 -15.34 1.06
N TYR A 190 -38.34 -16.44 1.05
CA TYR A 190 -36.98 -16.50 0.51
C TYR A 190 -36.88 -17.54 -0.60
N LEU A 191 -36.19 -17.18 -1.69
CA LEU A 191 -35.81 -18.12 -2.75
C LEU A 191 -34.54 -18.86 -2.32
N PRO A 192 -34.49 -20.20 -2.40
CA PRO A 192 -33.27 -20.95 -2.16
C PRO A 192 -32.34 -20.85 -3.38
N SER A 193 -31.03 -20.81 -3.13
CA SER A 193 -30.04 -21.11 -4.17
C SER A 193 -30.17 -22.55 -4.64
N PHE A 194 -29.71 -22.85 -5.84
CA PHE A 194 -29.70 -24.21 -6.37
C PHE A 194 -28.94 -25.17 -5.45
N ALA A 195 -27.78 -24.75 -4.92
CA ALA A 195 -27.02 -25.55 -3.98
C ALA A 195 -27.79 -25.84 -2.67
N LEU A 196 -28.50 -24.85 -2.11
CA LEU A 196 -29.34 -25.06 -0.93
C LEU A 196 -30.50 -26.02 -1.24
N ALA A 197 -31.14 -25.86 -2.40
CA ALA A 197 -32.22 -26.72 -2.86
C ALA A 197 -31.76 -28.17 -3.05
N VAL A 198 -30.56 -28.39 -3.59
CA VAL A 198 -29.94 -29.73 -3.72
C VAL A 198 -29.73 -30.37 -2.36
N LEU A 199 -29.20 -29.64 -1.38
CA LEU A 199 -29.01 -30.17 -0.04
C LEU A 199 -30.33 -30.45 0.69
N ALA A 200 -31.36 -29.61 0.49
CA ALA A 200 -32.69 -29.89 1.01
C ALA A 200 -33.30 -31.14 0.34
N GLY A 201 -33.10 -31.33 -0.96
CA GLY A 201 -33.49 -32.55 -1.67
C GLY A 201 -32.78 -33.81 -1.14
N TYR A 202 -31.50 -33.69 -0.75
CA TYR A 202 -30.73 -34.77 -0.13
C TYR A 202 -31.32 -35.22 1.22
N GLU A 203 -31.70 -34.26 2.08
CA GLU A 203 -32.41 -34.51 3.36
C GLU A 203 -33.82 -35.02 3.16
N GLY A 204 -34.38 -34.71 1.99
CA GLY A 204 -35.63 -35.24 1.52
C GLY A 204 -36.83 -34.33 1.73
N TYR A 205 -36.60 -33.02 1.75
CA TYR A 205 -37.67 -32.02 1.73
C TYR A 205 -38.54 -32.18 0.47
N SER A 206 -39.85 -31.98 0.60
CA SER A 206 -40.72 -31.72 -0.57
C SER A 206 -40.61 -30.25 -0.99
N PRO A 207 -41.02 -29.88 -2.23
CA PRO A 207 -41.06 -28.49 -2.67
C PRO A 207 -41.85 -27.58 -1.70
N GLU A 208 -42.99 -28.06 -1.22
CA GLU A 208 -43.87 -27.34 -0.29
C GLU A 208 -43.25 -27.24 1.11
N ALA A 209 -42.62 -28.32 1.59
CA ALA A 209 -41.96 -28.34 2.89
C ALA A 209 -40.76 -27.36 2.92
N LEU A 210 -39.97 -27.30 1.85
CA LEU A 210 -38.88 -26.34 1.75
C LEU A 210 -39.41 -24.91 1.63
N ALA A 211 -40.42 -24.67 0.78
CA ALA A 211 -41.04 -23.35 0.66
C ALA A 211 -41.62 -22.87 1.99
N ALA A 212 -42.27 -23.75 2.75
CA ALA A 212 -42.76 -23.46 4.09
C ALA A 212 -41.60 -23.14 5.06
N ALA A 213 -40.53 -23.93 5.06
CA ALA A 213 -39.37 -23.67 5.91
C ALA A 213 -38.69 -22.32 5.60
N LEU A 214 -38.78 -21.86 4.35
CA LEU A 214 -38.26 -20.57 3.87
C LEU A 214 -39.28 -19.42 3.93
N THR A 215 -40.46 -19.64 4.50
CA THR A 215 -41.50 -18.62 4.70
C THR A 215 -41.59 -18.27 6.19
N GLY A 216 -41.67 -16.98 6.56
CA GLY A 216 -42.06 -16.56 7.91
C GLY A 216 -40.94 -16.49 8.95
N GLY A 217 -40.38 -15.30 9.15
CA GLY A 217 -39.60 -14.90 10.34
C GLY A 217 -38.20 -15.50 10.54
N THR A 218 -37.34 -14.80 11.29
CA THR A 218 -35.90 -15.09 11.49
C THR A 218 -35.56 -16.39 12.22
N SER A 219 -36.54 -17.07 12.81
CA SER A 219 -36.32 -18.18 13.75
C SER A 219 -36.61 -19.57 13.19
N ARG A 220 -37.02 -19.70 11.92
CA ARG A 220 -37.20 -21.02 11.29
C ARG A 220 -35.87 -21.64 10.90
N GLU A 221 -35.77 -22.95 11.07
CA GLU A 221 -34.58 -23.73 10.78
C GLU A 221 -34.80 -24.72 9.64
N VAL A 222 -33.78 -24.90 8.81
CA VAL A 222 -33.71 -25.94 7.79
C VAL A 222 -32.62 -26.91 8.19
N VAL A 223 -32.97 -28.20 8.30
CA VAL A 223 -31.99 -29.27 8.54
C VAL A 223 -31.30 -29.58 7.23
N LEU A 224 -29.97 -29.62 7.26
CA LEU A 224 -29.14 -29.83 6.07
C LEU A 224 -27.95 -30.75 6.43
N PRO A 225 -27.44 -31.53 5.46
CA PRO A 225 -26.32 -32.43 5.70
C PRO A 225 -25.05 -31.60 5.91
N VAL A 226 -24.17 -32.14 6.74
CA VAL A 226 -22.84 -31.62 7.01
C VAL A 226 -21.83 -32.70 6.65
N GLY A 227 -20.89 -32.31 5.79
CA GLY A 227 -19.84 -33.17 5.27
C GLY A 227 -18.51 -32.88 5.92
N ASP A 228 -17.78 -33.94 6.21
CA ASP A 228 -16.39 -33.90 6.64
C ASP A 228 -15.48 -34.43 5.52
N PRO A 229 -14.39 -33.73 5.15
CA PRO A 229 -13.52 -34.15 4.05
C PRO A 229 -12.93 -35.56 4.17
N LYS A 230 -12.87 -36.14 5.37
CA LYS A 230 -12.35 -37.49 5.62
C LYS A 230 -13.44 -38.54 5.80
N ARG A 231 -14.61 -38.14 6.29
CA ARG A 231 -15.70 -39.06 6.69
C ARG A 231 -16.95 -38.95 5.81
N GLY A 232 -16.95 -38.06 4.84
CA GLY A 232 -18.12 -37.73 4.04
C GLY A 232 -19.23 -37.11 4.87
N ILE A 233 -20.48 -37.23 4.42
CA ILE A 233 -21.65 -36.75 5.16
C ILE A 233 -21.85 -37.58 6.43
N ASN A 234 -21.68 -36.92 7.59
CA ASN A 234 -21.66 -37.60 8.89
C ASN A 234 -22.55 -36.95 9.96
N ARG A 235 -23.10 -35.76 9.69
CA ARG A 235 -23.98 -35.03 10.61
C ARG A 235 -25.06 -34.29 9.83
N HIS A 236 -26.16 -33.99 10.50
CA HIS A 236 -27.30 -33.26 9.95
C HIS A 236 -27.65 -32.16 10.95
N ASP A 237 -27.45 -30.90 10.57
CA ASP A 237 -27.59 -29.75 11.46
C ASP A 237 -28.69 -28.82 10.99
N ALA A 238 -29.45 -28.29 11.95
CA ALA A 238 -30.41 -27.23 11.73
C ALA A 238 -29.70 -25.88 11.53
N ILE A 239 -30.09 -25.13 10.50
CA ILE A 239 -29.62 -23.77 10.24
C ILE A 239 -30.80 -22.82 10.20
N SER A 240 -30.72 -21.75 10.99
CA SER A 240 -31.69 -20.65 10.93
C SER A 240 -31.64 -19.93 9.58
N VAL A 241 -32.80 -19.71 8.96
CA VAL A 241 -32.94 -18.89 7.75
C VAL A 241 -32.44 -17.46 7.98
N GLY A 242 -32.56 -16.93 9.21
CA GLY A 242 -32.01 -15.64 9.60
C GLY A 242 -30.48 -15.56 9.46
N SER A 243 -29.77 -16.67 9.68
CA SER A 243 -28.30 -16.72 9.48
C SER A 243 -27.90 -16.74 8.01
N LEU A 244 -28.79 -17.19 7.12
CA LEU A 244 -28.53 -17.30 5.68
C LEU A 244 -28.85 -16.01 4.91
N ARG A 245 -29.84 -15.23 5.36
CA ARG A 245 -30.37 -14.08 4.61
C ARG A 245 -29.41 -12.91 4.46
N ASP A 246 -28.61 -12.64 5.50
CA ASP A 246 -27.75 -11.44 5.59
C ASP A 246 -26.31 -11.76 5.17
N THR A 247 -26.03 -13.01 4.78
CA THR A 247 -24.67 -13.49 4.51
C THR A 247 -24.42 -13.66 3.02
N VAL A 248 -23.39 -12.98 2.53
CA VAL A 248 -22.76 -13.27 1.23
C VAL A 248 -21.60 -14.21 1.50
N TRP A 249 -21.68 -15.43 0.98
CA TRP A 249 -20.68 -16.47 1.23
C TRP A 249 -19.63 -16.40 0.15
N ARG A 250 -18.35 -16.31 0.53
CA ARG A 250 -17.27 -16.56 -0.42
C ARG A 250 -17.14 -18.07 -0.63
N ILE A 251 -17.10 -18.48 -1.88
CA ILE A 251 -17.10 -19.89 -2.29
C ILE A 251 -15.76 -20.52 -1.90
N ASP A 252 -15.81 -21.64 -1.19
CA ASP A 252 -14.63 -22.43 -0.85
C ASP A 252 -14.33 -23.41 -1.99
N TYR A 253 -13.55 -22.96 -2.98
CA TYR A 253 -13.25 -23.77 -4.17
C TYR A 253 -12.39 -24.99 -3.82
N VAL A 254 -12.88 -26.17 -4.17
CA VAL A 254 -12.29 -27.48 -3.86
C VAL A 254 -10.92 -27.68 -4.50
N GLY A 255 -10.68 -27.05 -5.67
CA GLY A 255 -9.42 -27.17 -6.40
C GLY A 255 -9.48 -26.48 -7.77
N GLN A 256 -8.51 -26.81 -8.63
CA GLN A 256 -8.45 -26.41 -10.04
C GLN A 256 -9.65 -26.99 -10.84
N PRO A 257 -9.96 -26.46 -12.03
CA PRO A 257 -11.01 -27.02 -12.89
C PRO A 257 -10.84 -28.53 -13.12
N GLY A 258 -11.93 -29.30 -13.05
CA GLY A 258 -11.92 -30.76 -13.09
C GLY A 258 -11.66 -31.42 -11.73
N ALA A 259 -11.80 -30.69 -10.62
CA ALA A 259 -11.58 -31.23 -9.26
C ALA A 259 -12.71 -32.12 -8.75
N PHE A 260 -13.82 -32.28 -9.45
CA PHE A 260 -14.88 -33.23 -9.09
C PHE A 260 -14.83 -34.47 -9.99
N ALA A 261 -15.29 -35.61 -9.48
CA ALA A 261 -15.50 -36.78 -10.32
C ALA A 261 -16.63 -36.47 -11.31
N ALA A 262 -16.34 -36.52 -12.61
CA ALA A 262 -17.28 -36.17 -13.67
C ALA A 262 -17.44 -37.31 -14.68
N PHE A 263 -18.68 -37.55 -15.10
CA PHE A 263 -19.03 -38.58 -16.09
C PHE A 263 -19.74 -37.96 -17.28
N PRO A 264 -19.36 -38.30 -18.53
CA PRO A 264 -20.09 -37.85 -19.71
C PRO A 264 -21.52 -38.39 -19.74
N ALA A 265 -22.51 -37.51 -19.95
CA ALA A 265 -23.92 -37.89 -19.99
C ALA A 265 -24.20 -38.91 -21.11
N GLY A 266 -23.61 -38.72 -22.29
CA GLY A 266 -23.81 -39.64 -23.43
C GLY A 266 -23.38 -41.08 -23.13
N ALA A 267 -22.28 -41.26 -22.39
CA ALA A 267 -21.84 -42.59 -21.96
C ALA A 267 -22.85 -43.26 -21.02
N LEU A 268 -23.43 -42.49 -20.08
CA LEU A 268 -24.47 -43.01 -19.18
C LEU A 268 -25.76 -43.36 -19.95
N MET A 269 -26.10 -42.57 -20.96
CA MET A 269 -27.25 -42.84 -21.82
C MET A 269 -27.07 -44.08 -22.68
N ALA A 270 -25.86 -44.33 -23.18
CA ALA A 270 -25.55 -45.57 -23.89
C ALA A 270 -25.76 -46.80 -22.98
N VAL A 271 -25.31 -46.73 -21.72
CA VAL A 271 -25.56 -47.78 -20.72
C VAL A 271 -27.05 -47.92 -20.44
N ALA A 272 -27.76 -46.83 -20.19
CA ALA A 272 -29.20 -46.85 -19.93
C ALA A 272 -30.00 -47.50 -21.07
N ARG A 273 -29.62 -47.24 -22.34
CA ARG A 273 -30.27 -47.83 -23.53
C ARG A 273 -29.92 -49.29 -23.77
N SER A 274 -28.76 -49.75 -23.29
CA SER A 274 -28.38 -51.17 -23.38
C SER A 274 -29.23 -52.09 -22.49
N GLY A 275 -30.03 -51.53 -21.57
CA GLY A 275 -30.86 -52.28 -20.63
C GLY A 275 -30.09 -52.83 -19.43
N VAL A 276 -28.78 -52.57 -19.35
CA VAL A 276 -27.96 -52.89 -18.17
C VAL A 276 -28.43 -52.03 -17.01
N ARG A 277 -28.91 -52.68 -15.94
CA ARG A 277 -29.27 -51.97 -14.71
C ARG A 277 -28.01 -51.67 -13.90
N PRO A 278 -27.93 -50.50 -13.24
CA PRO A 278 -26.80 -50.15 -12.38
C PRO A 278 -26.60 -51.20 -11.28
N GLU A 279 -25.36 -51.67 -11.10
CA GLU A 279 -25.01 -52.64 -10.07
C GLU A 279 -25.21 -52.10 -8.64
N GLY A 280 -25.11 -53.02 -7.67
CA GLY A 280 -25.13 -52.71 -6.24
C GLY A 280 -24.04 -51.72 -5.83
N ASP A 281 -22.86 -51.77 -6.45
CA ASP A 281 -21.77 -50.81 -6.22
C ASP A 281 -21.56 -49.96 -7.48
N ASN A 282 -21.92 -48.68 -7.41
CA ASN A 282 -21.81 -47.76 -8.54
C ASN A 282 -21.47 -46.35 -8.03
N PRO A 283 -20.87 -45.48 -8.87
CA PRO A 283 -20.31 -44.21 -8.41
C PRO A 283 -21.38 -43.18 -7.99
N PHE A 284 -22.67 -43.42 -8.22
CA PHE A 284 -23.76 -42.49 -7.94
C PHE A 284 -24.51 -42.80 -6.64
N ARG A 285 -24.41 -44.04 -6.13
CA ARG A 285 -25.21 -44.51 -4.99
C ARG A 285 -24.97 -43.67 -3.73
N GLY A 286 -26.06 -43.12 -3.18
CA GLY A 286 -26.05 -42.32 -1.95
C GLY A 286 -25.49 -40.90 -2.14
N LYS A 287 -25.12 -40.50 -3.36
CA LYS A 287 -24.41 -39.24 -3.61
C LYS A 287 -25.32 -38.13 -4.10
N ILE A 288 -24.77 -36.92 -4.06
CA ILE A 288 -25.29 -35.73 -4.73
C ILE A 288 -24.79 -35.75 -6.17
N VAL A 289 -25.70 -35.90 -7.13
CA VAL A 289 -25.35 -35.88 -8.55
C VAL A 289 -25.81 -34.57 -9.17
N LEU A 290 -24.88 -33.83 -9.79
CA LEU A 290 -25.19 -32.58 -10.48
C LEU A 290 -24.99 -32.78 -11.98
N VAL A 291 -26.04 -32.50 -12.74
CA VAL A 291 -26.07 -32.60 -14.20
C VAL A 291 -26.01 -31.19 -14.78
N GLY A 292 -25.10 -30.91 -15.69
CA GLY A 292 -24.97 -29.58 -16.27
C GLY A 292 -24.48 -29.56 -17.70
N ALA A 293 -24.74 -28.45 -18.38
CA ALA A 293 -24.27 -28.20 -19.74
C ALA A 293 -22.79 -27.80 -19.72
N THR A 294 -21.96 -28.52 -20.47
CA THR A 294 -20.52 -28.25 -20.61
C THR A 294 -20.08 -28.18 -22.08
N PHE A 295 -21.01 -28.25 -23.03
CA PHE A 295 -20.75 -28.05 -24.46
C PHE A 295 -20.50 -26.57 -24.78
N GLY A 296 -19.73 -26.28 -25.83
CA GLY A 296 -19.24 -24.92 -26.14
C GLY A 296 -20.35 -23.88 -26.33
N GLU A 297 -21.48 -24.27 -26.95
CA GLU A 297 -22.62 -23.36 -27.20
C GLU A 297 -23.39 -22.98 -25.94
N SER A 298 -23.23 -23.71 -24.83
CA SER A 298 -23.95 -23.44 -23.58
C SER A 298 -23.63 -22.04 -23.03
N ARG A 299 -22.42 -21.53 -23.33
CA ARG A 299 -21.84 -20.28 -22.78
C ARG A 299 -21.88 -20.23 -21.25
N ASP A 300 -21.94 -21.40 -20.60
CA ASP A 300 -22.06 -21.54 -19.15
C ASP A 300 -20.67 -21.73 -18.52
N PHE A 301 -19.70 -20.90 -18.92
CA PHE A 301 -18.33 -20.92 -18.41
C PHE A 301 -17.98 -19.57 -17.81
N TYR A 302 -17.42 -19.59 -16.61
CA TYR A 302 -17.09 -18.38 -15.86
C TYR A 302 -15.66 -18.43 -15.32
N GLY A 303 -15.04 -17.25 -15.28
CA GLY A 303 -13.76 -17.09 -14.60
C GLY A 303 -13.93 -17.22 -13.09
N THR A 304 -13.06 -18.00 -12.45
CA THR A 304 -12.98 -18.16 -11.00
C THR A 304 -11.55 -17.91 -10.53
N PRO A 305 -11.30 -17.72 -9.22
CA PRO A 305 -9.94 -17.68 -8.67
C PRO A 305 -9.05 -18.88 -9.05
N MET A 306 -9.66 -20.02 -9.35
CA MET A 306 -8.96 -21.26 -9.68
C MET A 306 -8.80 -21.48 -11.20
N GLY A 307 -9.40 -20.64 -12.04
CA GLY A 307 -9.40 -20.80 -13.49
C GLY A 307 -10.81 -20.75 -14.10
N LEU A 308 -10.92 -21.12 -15.37
CA LEU A 308 -12.19 -21.19 -16.09
C LEU A 308 -12.94 -22.47 -15.69
N MET A 309 -14.16 -22.35 -15.16
CA MET A 309 -15.01 -23.47 -14.72
C MET A 309 -16.39 -23.38 -15.37
N SER A 310 -17.06 -24.52 -15.53
CA SER A 310 -18.45 -24.57 -15.96
C SER A 310 -19.40 -24.14 -14.83
N GLY A 311 -20.61 -23.69 -15.16
CA GLY A 311 -21.64 -23.31 -14.19
C GLY A 311 -21.92 -24.43 -13.19
N VAL A 312 -22.04 -25.66 -13.68
CA VAL A 312 -22.29 -26.84 -12.82
C VAL A 312 -21.14 -27.13 -11.86
N GLU A 313 -19.89 -26.89 -12.27
CA GLU A 313 -18.73 -27.03 -11.39
C GLU A 313 -18.71 -25.92 -10.33
N ILE A 314 -19.14 -24.71 -10.66
CA ILE A 314 -19.32 -23.63 -9.68
C ILE A 314 -20.43 -24.00 -8.69
N GLN A 315 -21.57 -24.51 -9.16
CA GLN A 315 -22.65 -24.98 -8.29
C GLN A 315 -22.18 -26.10 -7.36
N ALA A 316 -21.33 -27.02 -7.85
CA ALA A 316 -20.73 -28.07 -7.04
C ALA A 316 -19.83 -27.51 -5.91
N ASN A 317 -19.05 -26.47 -6.20
CA ASN A 317 -18.27 -25.76 -5.18
C ASN A 317 -19.16 -25.03 -4.17
N ILE A 318 -20.31 -24.48 -4.58
CA ILE A 318 -21.27 -23.86 -3.66
C ILE A 318 -21.93 -24.93 -2.77
N VAL A 319 -22.30 -26.09 -3.33
CA VAL A 319 -22.78 -27.25 -2.57
C VAL A 319 -21.73 -27.69 -1.56
N HIS A 320 -20.47 -27.82 -1.97
CA HIS A 320 -19.35 -28.14 -1.07
C HIS A 320 -19.20 -27.12 0.06
N THR A 321 -19.30 -25.82 -0.25
CA THR A 321 -19.22 -24.73 0.74
C THR A 321 -20.34 -24.85 1.79
N LEU A 322 -21.57 -25.16 1.36
CA LEU A 322 -22.72 -25.38 2.25
C LEU A 322 -22.61 -26.66 3.07
N LEU A 323 -22.10 -27.73 2.46
CA LEU A 323 -21.92 -29.03 3.09
C LEU A 323 -20.82 -28.97 4.17
N SER A 324 -19.71 -28.30 3.90
CA SER A 324 -18.56 -28.19 4.82
C SER A 324 -18.75 -27.12 5.90
N ARG A 325 -19.79 -26.28 5.79
CA ARG A 325 -20.02 -25.09 6.64
C ARG A 325 -18.86 -24.09 6.62
N ARG A 326 -18.00 -24.15 5.61
CA ARG A 326 -16.86 -23.25 5.44
C ARG A 326 -17.22 -22.06 4.55
N ALA A 327 -18.14 -21.23 5.02
CA ALA A 327 -18.27 -19.89 4.47
C ALA A 327 -17.04 -19.10 4.96
N LEU A 328 -16.14 -18.68 4.05
CA LEU A 328 -15.05 -17.77 4.40
C LEU A 328 -15.64 -16.40 4.74
N LEU A 329 -16.07 -16.25 5.99
CA LEU A 329 -16.69 -15.03 6.49
C LEU A 329 -15.61 -13.95 6.67
N PRO A 330 -15.95 -12.67 6.39
CA PRO A 330 -15.03 -11.58 6.64
C PRO A 330 -14.66 -11.51 8.13
N PRO A 331 -13.45 -11.04 8.48
CA PRO A 331 -13.05 -10.94 9.87
C PRO A 331 -13.99 -9.99 10.63
N PRO A 332 -14.29 -10.26 11.91
CA PRO A 332 -14.94 -9.29 12.76
C PRO A 332 -14.16 -7.98 12.75
N TRP A 333 -14.84 -6.87 12.46
CA TRP A 333 -14.18 -5.56 12.31
C TRP A 333 -13.35 -5.17 13.54
N ALA A 334 -13.82 -5.55 14.74
CA ALA A 334 -13.14 -5.30 15.99
C ALA A 334 -11.81 -6.07 16.11
N LEU A 335 -11.79 -7.33 15.65
CA LEU A 335 -10.57 -8.14 15.62
C LEU A 335 -9.55 -7.55 14.64
N ASN A 336 -9.99 -7.15 13.44
CA ASN A 336 -9.12 -6.50 12.47
C ASN A 336 -8.53 -5.19 13.03
N MET A 337 -9.36 -4.36 13.67
CA MET A 337 -8.90 -3.12 14.31
C MET A 337 -7.91 -3.39 15.44
N ALA A 338 -8.14 -4.40 16.29
CA ALA A 338 -7.22 -4.76 17.37
C ALA A 338 -5.85 -5.20 16.84
N LEU A 339 -5.83 -6.01 15.78
CA LEU A 339 -4.59 -6.46 15.14
C LEU A 339 -3.82 -5.31 14.48
N LEU A 340 -4.53 -4.38 13.84
CA LEU A 340 -3.95 -3.17 13.27
C LEU A 340 -3.32 -2.28 14.35
N LEU A 341 -4.07 -1.99 15.42
CA LEU A 341 -3.59 -1.16 16.51
C LEU A 341 -2.38 -1.78 17.22
N THR A 342 -2.41 -3.09 17.47
CA THR A 342 -1.28 -3.79 18.10
C THR A 342 -0.03 -3.77 17.22
N ALA A 343 -0.15 -4.00 15.92
CA ALA A 343 0.97 -3.86 14.98
C ALA A 343 1.55 -2.43 14.96
N CYS A 344 0.69 -1.42 14.98
CA CYS A 344 1.10 -0.01 15.02
C CYS A 344 1.82 0.36 16.31
N LEU A 345 1.29 -0.08 17.46
CA LEU A 345 1.87 0.14 18.78
C LEU A 345 3.25 -0.53 18.86
N TRP A 346 3.36 -1.77 18.40
CA TRP A 346 4.63 -2.51 18.35
C TRP A 346 5.68 -1.78 17.52
N ILE A 347 5.34 -1.37 16.29
CA ILE A 347 6.29 -0.69 15.39
C ILE A 347 6.65 0.70 15.91
N SER A 348 5.70 1.43 16.49
CA SER A 348 5.96 2.75 17.10
C SER A 348 6.85 2.65 18.34
N LEU A 349 6.76 1.56 19.09
CA LEU A 349 7.65 1.32 20.23
C LEU A 349 9.06 0.94 19.76
N LEU A 350 9.15 0.08 18.75
CA LEU A 350 10.40 -0.35 18.14
C LEU A 350 11.16 0.82 17.49
N SER A 351 10.45 1.72 16.81
CA SER A 351 11.05 2.88 16.13
C SER A 351 11.72 3.87 17.07
N VAL A 352 11.29 3.92 18.33
CA VAL A 352 11.87 4.79 19.36
C VAL A 352 13.06 4.14 20.06
N ARG A 353 13.08 2.81 20.18
CA ARG A 353 14.11 2.08 20.96
C ARG A 353 15.25 1.50 20.14
N MET A 354 15.06 1.25 18.85
CA MET A 354 16.00 0.47 18.05
C MET A 354 16.53 1.23 16.83
N ARG A 355 17.71 0.83 16.36
CA ARG A 355 18.26 1.31 15.08
C ARG A 355 17.33 0.93 13.94
N GLN A 356 17.23 1.80 12.93
CA GLN A 356 16.26 1.69 11.84
C GLN A 356 16.33 0.36 11.05
N VAL A 357 17.52 -0.27 10.97
CA VAL A 357 17.69 -1.58 10.32
C VAL A 357 16.89 -2.67 11.05
N TRP A 358 16.95 -2.71 12.37
CA TRP A 358 16.22 -3.70 13.18
C TRP A 358 14.71 -3.48 13.12
N VAL A 359 14.26 -2.23 13.02
CA VAL A 359 12.85 -1.92 12.81
C VAL A 359 12.37 -2.50 11.47
N ILE A 360 13.17 -2.44 10.41
CA ILE A 360 12.83 -3.03 9.11
C ILE A 360 12.76 -4.56 9.20
N VAL A 361 13.76 -5.20 9.81
CA VAL A 361 13.81 -6.67 9.94
C VAL A 361 12.63 -7.19 10.76
N LEU A 362 12.36 -6.59 11.92
CA LEU A 362 11.24 -6.99 12.78
C LEU A 362 9.88 -6.68 12.14
N SER A 363 9.79 -5.58 11.39
CA SER A 363 8.61 -5.29 10.57
C SER A 363 8.37 -6.41 9.56
N LEU A 364 9.39 -6.81 8.80
CA LEU A 364 9.26 -7.90 7.83
C LEU A 364 8.92 -9.24 8.50
N GLY A 365 9.52 -9.53 9.66
CA GLY A 365 9.16 -10.69 10.47
C GLY A 365 7.69 -10.68 10.90
N LEU A 366 7.18 -9.52 11.32
CA LEU A 366 5.78 -9.34 11.69
C LEU A 366 4.85 -9.59 10.48
N VAL A 367 5.24 -9.18 9.27
CA VAL A 367 4.51 -9.52 8.04
C VAL A 367 4.38 -11.02 7.86
N VAL A 368 5.50 -11.75 7.98
CA VAL A 368 5.51 -13.21 7.83
C VAL A 368 4.61 -13.87 8.88
N VAL A 369 4.65 -13.40 10.13
CA VAL A 369 3.76 -13.88 11.19
C VAL A 369 2.30 -13.61 10.86
N PHE A 370 1.95 -12.43 10.37
CA PHE A 370 0.57 -12.11 9.97
C PHE A 370 0.09 -12.99 8.81
N VAL A 371 0.91 -13.21 7.79
CA VAL A 371 0.58 -14.10 6.67
C VAL A 371 0.36 -15.53 7.17
N ALA A 372 1.23 -16.02 8.07
CA ALA A 372 1.08 -17.36 8.65
C ALA A 372 -0.18 -17.49 9.52
N LEU A 373 -0.48 -16.50 10.36
CA LEU A 373 -1.71 -16.46 11.16
C LEU A 373 -2.95 -16.34 10.27
N SER A 374 -2.90 -15.58 9.18
CA SER A 374 -3.98 -15.49 8.20
C SER A 374 -4.21 -16.81 7.47
N TYR A 375 -3.14 -17.53 7.12
CA TYR A 375 -3.26 -18.86 6.52
C TYR A 375 -3.84 -19.88 7.50
N GLU A 376 -3.44 -19.84 8.78
CA GLU A 376 -3.99 -20.71 9.82
C GLU A 376 -5.45 -20.36 10.17
N ALA A 377 -5.82 -19.08 10.17
CA ALA A 377 -7.21 -18.67 10.30
C ALA A 377 -8.04 -19.20 9.12
N TYR A 378 -7.48 -19.10 7.90
CA TYR A 378 -8.08 -19.59 6.67
C TYR A 378 -8.27 -21.12 6.69
N SER A 379 -7.28 -21.87 7.20
CA SER A 379 -7.38 -23.33 7.36
C SER A 379 -8.52 -23.74 8.30
N ARG A 380 -8.95 -22.83 9.19
CA ARG A 380 -10.09 -22.99 10.12
C ARG A 380 -11.40 -22.37 9.61
N GLY A 381 -11.43 -21.84 8.39
CA GLY A 381 -12.63 -21.24 7.77
C GLY A 381 -12.82 -19.73 8.02
N TYR A 382 -11.83 -19.06 8.60
CA TYR A 382 -11.87 -17.62 8.85
C TYR A 382 -10.94 -16.87 7.91
N TRP A 383 -11.37 -15.72 7.39
CA TRP A 383 -10.47 -14.84 6.64
C TRP A 383 -9.93 -13.75 7.54
N LEU A 384 -8.60 -13.66 7.65
CA LEU A 384 -7.91 -12.56 8.33
C LEU A 384 -7.19 -11.66 7.31
N ASP A 385 -7.55 -10.40 7.25
CA ASP A 385 -6.91 -9.40 6.40
C ASP A 385 -5.51 -9.03 6.92
N PHE A 386 -4.50 -9.17 6.06
CA PHE A 386 -3.12 -8.79 6.34
C PHE A 386 -2.61 -7.66 5.42
N ILE A 387 -3.41 -7.16 4.47
CA ILE A 387 -3.03 -6.05 3.59
C ILE A 387 -3.10 -4.72 4.32
N ALA A 388 -4.15 -4.48 5.12
CA ALA A 388 -4.27 -3.26 5.90
C ALA A 388 -3.08 -3.04 6.88
N PRO A 389 -2.62 -4.06 7.63
CA PRO A 389 -1.39 -3.93 8.44
C PRO A 389 -0.18 -3.52 7.61
N LEU A 390 0.04 -4.12 6.45
CA LEU A 390 1.17 -3.79 5.55
C LEU A 390 1.12 -2.36 5.05
N ALA A 391 -0.07 -1.88 4.69
CA ALA A 391 -0.27 -0.50 4.27
C ALA A 391 0.10 0.47 5.40
N VAL A 392 -0.38 0.22 6.63
CA VAL A 392 -0.02 1.07 7.79
C VAL A 392 1.49 1.10 8.01
N MET A 393 2.15 -0.05 7.94
CA MET A 393 3.61 -0.13 8.10
C MET A 393 4.35 0.74 7.08
N LYS A 394 3.96 0.64 5.80
CA LYS A 394 4.54 1.44 4.72
C LYS A 394 4.34 2.93 4.95
N PHE A 395 3.11 3.35 5.26
CA PHE A 395 2.76 4.76 5.43
C PHE A 395 3.37 5.36 6.71
N TYR A 396 3.43 4.60 7.81
CA TYR A 396 4.13 5.00 9.02
C TYR A 396 5.62 5.25 8.76
N ARG A 397 6.27 4.35 8.01
CA ARG A 397 7.69 4.52 7.62
C ARG A 397 7.90 5.77 6.78
N GLN A 398 7.03 6.01 5.80
CA GLN A 398 7.13 7.18 4.92
C GLN A 398 6.86 8.49 5.68
N GLY A 399 5.87 8.51 6.58
CA GLY A 399 5.56 9.66 7.42
C GLY A 399 6.70 10.00 8.39
N SER A 400 7.23 9.00 9.08
CA SER A 400 8.35 9.16 10.02
C SER A 400 9.63 9.65 9.32
N SER A 401 9.97 9.12 8.13
CA SER A 401 11.13 9.61 7.36
C SER A 401 10.98 11.06 6.88
N THR A 402 9.75 11.46 6.53
CA THR A 402 9.47 12.82 6.05
C THR A 402 9.57 13.84 7.18
N LEU A 403 9.04 13.50 8.36
CA LEU A 403 9.16 14.34 9.55
C LEU A 403 10.62 14.46 10.01
N ALA A 404 11.42 13.39 9.91
CA ALA A 404 12.84 13.43 10.21
C ALA A 404 13.61 14.37 9.25
N ARG A 405 13.31 14.32 7.94
CA ARG A 405 13.90 15.24 6.94
C ARG A 405 13.53 16.71 7.20
N ARG A 406 12.28 17.00 7.55
CA ARG A 406 11.84 18.37 7.86
C ARG A 406 12.56 18.94 9.08
N ARG A 407 12.83 18.11 10.11
CA ARG A 407 13.60 18.53 11.29
C ARG A 407 15.05 18.87 10.95
N LEU A 408 15.71 18.01 10.17
CA LEU A 408 17.08 18.27 9.72
C LEU A 408 17.17 19.56 8.90
N ASN A 409 16.19 19.83 8.02
CA ASN A 409 16.15 21.07 7.25
C ASN A 409 15.92 22.32 8.12
N ALA A 410 15.10 22.21 9.18
CA ALA A 410 14.81 23.33 10.08
C ALA A 410 16.00 23.68 10.98
N GLU A 411 16.78 22.70 11.42
CA GLU A 411 17.95 22.92 12.30
C GLU A 411 19.24 23.22 11.53
N PHE A 412 19.48 22.60 10.37
CA PHE A 412 20.70 22.86 9.58
C PHE A 412 20.56 24.00 8.58
N GLY A 413 19.35 24.32 8.11
CA GLY A 413 19.12 25.39 7.13
C GLY A 413 19.44 26.80 7.64
N GLN A 414 19.66 26.96 8.96
CA GLN A 414 20.09 28.22 9.57
C GLN A 414 21.60 28.46 9.46
N TYR A 415 22.39 27.47 9.04
CA TYR A 415 23.86 27.53 9.08
C TYR A 415 24.56 27.25 7.73
N VAL A 416 23.82 26.83 6.70
CA VAL A 416 24.39 26.47 5.38
C VAL A 416 23.45 26.79 4.23
N SER A 417 23.99 27.03 3.03
CA SER A 417 23.19 27.21 1.80
C SER A 417 22.40 25.95 1.44
N LYS A 418 21.34 26.12 0.62
CA LYS A 418 20.48 25.00 0.17
C LYS A 418 21.29 23.92 -0.55
N GLU A 419 22.33 24.29 -1.31
CA GLU A 419 23.20 23.34 -2.01
C GLU A 419 24.06 22.51 -1.06
N VAL A 420 24.66 23.15 -0.04
CA VAL A 420 25.48 22.48 0.98
C VAL A 420 24.62 21.53 1.82
N LEU A 421 23.42 21.96 2.22
CA LEU A 421 22.45 21.10 2.91
C LEU A 421 22.06 19.90 2.04
N ALA A 422 21.81 20.11 0.75
CA ALA A 422 21.46 19.05 -0.19
C ALA A 422 22.60 18.02 -0.38
N ARG A 423 23.86 18.45 -0.29
CA ARG A 423 25.03 17.55 -0.30
C ARG A 423 25.14 16.76 1.01
N VAL A 424 25.02 17.41 2.17
CA VAL A 424 25.02 16.74 3.49
C VAL A 424 23.89 15.71 3.62
N LEU A 425 22.71 15.99 3.06
CA LEU A 425 21.59 15.04 3.04
C LEU A 425 21.81 13.85 2.10
N ARG A 426 22.61 14.01 1.04
CA ARG A 426 22.96 12.95 0.07
C ARG A 426 24.11 12.08 0.56
N GLU A 427 25.17 12.70 1.07
CA GLU A 427 26.45 12.04 1.42
C GLU A 427 26.57 11.74 2.93
N GLY A 428 25.65 12.26 3.75
CA GLY A 428 25.64 12.12 5.21
C GLY A 428 26.50 13.18 5.93
N THR A 429 26.53 13.13 7.26
CA THR A 429 27.29 14.07 8.12
C THR A 429 28.82 13.82 8.12
N ARG A 430 29.31 12.93 7.26
CA ARG A 430 30.73 12.66 7.06
C ARG A 430 31.10 13.07 5.66
N LEU A 431 31.16 14.39 5.43
CA LEU A 431 31.93 14.90 4.31
C LEU A 431 33.37 14.45 4.57
N GLY A 432 33.88 13.57 3.71
CA GLY A 432 35.23 13.03 3.79
C GLY A 432 36.28 14.15 3.83
N GLY A 433 37.49 13.81 4.27
CA GLY A 433 38.61 14.73 4.21
C GLY A 433 39.26 14.68 2.84
N GLU A 434 39.28 15.78 2.12
CA GLU A 434 39.89 15.88 0.80
C GLU A 434 40.75 17.13 0.69
N VAL A 435 41.85 17.03 -0.05
CA VAL A 435 42.69 18.17 -0.39
C VAL A 435 42.10 18.82 -1.62
N ARG A 436 41.78 20.11 -1.54
CA ARG A 436 41.22 20.90 -2.64
C ARG A 436 41.83 22.28 -2.69
N THR A 437 41.96 22.80 -3.90
CA THR A 437 42.23 24.22 -4.11
C THR A 437 40.96 25.01 -3.85
N VAL A 438 41.04 25.98 -2.95
CA VAL A 438 39.92 26.85 -2.56
C VAL A 438 40.40 28.29 -2.51
N SER A 439 39.45 29.23 -2.51
CA SER A 439 39.70 30.60 -2.09
C SER A 439 39.15 30.82 -0.69
N VAL A 440 39.98 31.37 0.17
CA VAL A 440 39.63 31.67 1.56
C VAL A 440 39.57 33.19 1.70
N LEU A 441 38.47 33.68 2.24
CA LEU A 441 38.25 35.09 2.56
C LEU A 441 38.23 35.25 4.08
N MET A 442 39.01 36.19 4.60
CA MET A 442 38.94 36.64 5.99
C MET A 442 38.56 38.11 6.01
N SER A 443 37.59 38.47 6.86
CA SER A 443 37.31 39.88 7.18
C SER A 443 37.52 40.16 8.66
N ASP A 444 37.90 41.39 9.00
CA ASP A 444 37.97 41.89 10.37
C ASP A 444 37.41 43.31 10.45
N VAL A 445 36.74 43.65 11.55
CA VAL A 445 36.15 44.97 11.77
C VAL A 445 37.17 45.88 12.45
N ARG A 446 37.48 47.00 11.79
CA ARG A 446 38.42 47.99 12.31
C ARG A 446 37.82 48.76 13.47
N GLY A 447 38.58 48.83 14.57
CA GLY A 447 38.21 49.63 15.74
C GLY A 447 37.11 49.02 16.61
N PHE A 448 36.72 47.76 16.37
CA PHE A 448 35.70 47.05 17.16
C PHE A 448 36.05 46.99 18.64
N THR A 449 37.32 46.70 18.99
CA THR A 449 37.76 46.65 20.40
C THR A 449 37.51 47.99 21.11
N THR A 450 37.83 49.10 20.46
CA THR A 450 37.57 50.45 21.01
C THR A 450 36.08 50.76 21.10
N LEU A 451 35.27 50.24 20.18
CA LEU A 451 33.81 50.33 20.25
C LEU A 451 33.25 49.51 21.43
N SER A 452 33.85 48.34 21.69
CA SER A 452 33.46 47.39 22.73
C SER A 452 33.60 47.90 24.16
N GLU A 453 34.54 48.83 24.35
CA GLU A 453 34.78 49.49 25.64
C GLU A 453 33.81 50.65 25.90
N ARG A 454 33.18 51.21 24.85
CA ARG A 454 32.39 52.45 24.93
C ARG A 454 30.88 52.23 24.92
N LEU A 455 30.40 51.09 24.44
CA LEU A 455 28.97 50.79 24.30
C LEU A 455 28.50 49.69 25.26
N PRO A 456 27.23 49.72 25.71
CA PRO A 456 26.64 48.62 26.47
C PRO A 456 26.63 47.31 25.67
N PRO A 457 26.89 46.14 26.29
CA PRO A 457 26.97 44.84 25.60
C PRO A 457 25.75 44.50 24.73
N ALA A 458 24.53 44.85 25.18
CA ALA A 458 23.31 44.62 24.42
C ALA A 458 23.30 45.40 23.09
N ARG A 459 23.76 46.66 23.11
CA ARG A 459 23.74 47.52 21.92
C ARG A 459 24.81 47.10 20.91
N ILE A 460 25.95 46.63 21.39
CA ILE A 460 26.99 46.05 20.52
C ILE A 460 26.50 44.77 19.87
N SER A 461 25.85 43.90 20.64
CA SER A 461 25.30 42.66 20.09
C SER A 461 24.27 42.94 18.99
N GLU A 462 23.44 43.97 19.12
CA GLU A 462 22.50 44.38 18.06
C GLU A 462 23.23 44.82 16.78
N ILE A 463 24.22 45.71 16.90
CA ILE A 463 25.01 46.19 15.76
C ILE A 463 25.75 45.02 15.08
N MET A 464 26.36 44.14 15.88
CA MET A 464 27.08 42.97 15.35
C MET A 464 26.14 41.97 14.67
N ASN A 465 24.94 41.76 15.21
CA ASN A 465 23.96 40.90 14.55
C ASN A 465 23.49 41.49 13.21
N GLU A 466 23.25 42.80 13.12
CA GLU A 466 22.94 43.48 11.86
C GLU A 466 24.11 43.37 10.85
N TYR A 467 25.35 43.59 11.32
CA TYR A 467 26.57 43.42 10.52
C TYR A 467 26.70 41.99 9.98
N PHE A 468 26.71 40.99 10.87
CA PHE A 468 26.86 39.59 10.48
C PHE A 468 25.73 39.15 9.54
N THR A 469 24.49 39.60 9.77
CA THR A 469 23.36 39.27 8.88
C THR A 469 23.63 39.75 7.45
N ALA A 470 24.03 41.01 7.26
CA ALA A 470 24.30 41.55 5.93
C ALA A 470 25.51 40.89 5.27
N MET A 471 26.60 40.67 6.03
CA MET A 471 27.82 40.05 5.48
C MET A 471 27.59 38.59 5.08
N VAL A 472 26.88 37.81 5.91
CA VAL A 472 26.54 36.42 5.61
C VAL A 472 25.64 36.33 4.37
N GLU A 473 24.69 37.25 4.21
CA GLU A 473 23.84 37.29 3.02
C GLU A 473 24.65 37.53 1.73
N VAL A 474 25.62 38.44 1.76
CA VAL A 474 26.53 38.67 0.62
C VAL A 474 27.38 37.43 0.32
N ILE A 475 27.97 36.81 1.35
CA ILE A 475 28.78 35.60 1.20
C ILE A 475 27.97 34.47 0.57
N MET A 476 26.74 34.25 1.05
CA MET A 476 25.86 33.21 0.52
C MET A 476 25.38 33.50 -0.90
N ARG A 477 25.17 34.78 -1.26
CA ARG A 477 24.78 35.19 -2.62
C ARG A 477 25.81 34.79 -3.67
N HIS A 478 27.08 34.79 -3.28
CA HIS A 478 28.23 34.45 -4.11
C HIS A 478 28.76 33.04 -3.81
N HIS A 479 27.88 32.12 -3.41
CA HIS A 479 28.19 30.70 -3.21
C HIS A 479 29.28 30.39 -2.15
N GLY A 480 29.60 31.36 -1.29
CA GLY A 480 30.54 31.18 -0.19
C GLY A 480 29.95 30.42 0.99
N LEU A 481 30.79 29.65 1.68
CA LEU A 481 30.46 29.02 2.96
C LEU A 481 31.13 29.80 4.10
N VAL A 482 30.32 30.27 5.06
CA VAL A 482 30.83 30.81 6.32
C VAL A 482 31.38 29.66 7.17
N ASN A 483 32.69 29.58 7.29
CA ASN A 483 33.38 28.53 8.03
C ASN A 483 33.43 28.85 9.53
N ASP A 484 33.76 30.08 9.92
CA ASP A 484 33.76 30.49 11.32
C ASP A 484 33.55 31.99 11.52
N PHE A 485 33.11 32.35 12.73
CA PHE A 485 33.19 33.72 13.24
C PHE A 485 34.36 33.77 14.23
N ILE A 486 35.33 34.63 13.97
CA ILE A 486 36.55 34.75 14.78
C ILE A 486 36.54 36.13 15.43
N GLY A 487 35.97 36.21 16.64
CA GLY A 487 35.72 37.49 17.29
C GLY A 487 34.67 38.29 16.50
N ASP A 488 35.10 39.42 15.95
CA ASP A 488 34.35 40.31 15.05
C ASP A 488 34.60 40.04 13.57
N GLY A 489 35.51 39.12 13.24
CA GLY A 489 35.83 38.72 11.88
C GLY A 489 35.03 37.54 11.34
N ILE A 490 34.99 37.41 10.01
CA ILE A 490 34.30 36.34 9.29
C ILE A 490 35.32 35.58 8.44
N LEU A 491 35.36 34.25 8.62
CA LEU A 491 36.13 33.34 7.78
C LEU A 491 35.19 32.63 6.81
N ALA A 492 35.33 32.87 5.52
CA ALA A 492 34.55 32.24 4.46
C ALA A 492 35.44 31.45 3.48
N VAL A 493 34.85 30.42 2.88
CA VAL A 493 35.52 29.51 1.94
C VAL A 493 34.69 29.35 0.69
N TYR A 494 35.35 29.35 -0.47
CA TYR A 494 34.77 29.16 -1.80
C TYR A 494 35.44 27.96 -2.47
N GLY A 495 34.66 27.12 -3.17
CA GLY A 495 35.14 25.86 -3.76
C GLY A 495 35.11 24.64 -2.83
N ALA A 496 34.56 24.78 -1.61
CA ALA A 496 34.29 23.67 -0.70
C ALA A 496 33.08 23.96 0.21
N PRO A 497 32.22 22.97 0.53
CA PRO A 497 32.26 21.57 0.10
C PRO A 497 31.72 21.35 -1.31
N VAL A 498 31.18 22.36 -2.00
CA VAL A 498 30.68 22.22 -3.38
C VAL A 498 31.77 22.69 -4.33
N ASP A 499 31.96 21.97 -5.45
CA ASP A 499 32.92 22.36 -6.47
C ASP A 499 32.49 23.66 -7.13
N ASP A 500 33.41 24.60 -7.21
CA ASP A 500 33.20 25.90 -7.84
C ASP A 500 34.45 26.24 -8.64
N ALA A 501 34.34 26.19 -9.98
CA ALA A 501 35.46 26.47 -10.86
C ALA A 501 35.87 27.96 -10.87
N GLU A 502 34.99 28.85 -10.40
CA GLU A 502 35.20 30.29 -10.33
C GLU A 502 35.32 30.76 -8.87
N HIS A 503 35.72 29.88 -7.95
CA HIS A 503 35.82 30.15 -6.51
C HIS A 503 36.61 31.43 -6.16
N ALA A 504 37.67 31.73 -6.91
CA ALA A 504 38.46 32.95 -6.70
C ALA A 504 37.73 34.22 -7.15
N TRP A 505 36.95 34.12 -8.22
CA TRP A 505 36.14 35.23 -8.72
C TRP A 505 35.00 35.56 -7.77
N HIS A 506 34.25 34.55 -7.32
CA HIS A 506 33.18 34.73 -6.35
C HIS A 506 33.67 35.30 -5.01
N ALA A 507 34.86 34.90 -4.55
CA ALA A 507 35.48 35.48 -3.37
C ALA A 507 35.78 36.99 -3.54
N VAL A 508 36.25 37.38 -4.73
CA VAL A 508 36.53 38.79 -5.06
C VAL A 508 35.25 39.61 -5.15
N GLU A 509 34.21 39.12 -5.84
CA GLU A 509 32.91 39.78 -5.90
C GLU A 509 32.31 39.95 -4.49
N THR A 510 32.47 38.93 -3.65
CA THR A 510 32.06 39.01 -2.25
C THR A 510 32.77 40.13 -1.51
N ALA A 511 34.09 40.26 -1.62
CA ALA A 511 34.83 41.31 -0.91
C ALA A 511 34.37 42.72 -1.31
N LEU A 512 34.15 42.96 -2.61
CA LEU A 512 33.64 44.24 -3.10
C LEU A 512 32.22 44.52 -2.61
N ASP A 513 31.34 43.53 -2.68
CA ASP A 513 29.97 43.67 -2.24
C ASP A 513 29.82 43.77 -0.72
N MET A 514 30.71 43.14 0.05
CA MET A 514 30.78 43.30 1.50
C MET A 514 31.13 44.74 1.88
N GLN A 515 32.08 45.39 1.17
CA GLN A 515 32.37 46.81 1.38
C GLN A 515 31.18 47.70 1.02
N ARG A 516 30.49 47.43 -0.10
CA ARG A 516 29.28 48.16 -0.50
C ARG A 516 28.14 47.99 0.52
N ALA A 517 27.91 46.78 1.00
CA ALA A 517 26.89 46.48 2.00
C ALA A 517 27.20 47.17 3.34
N LEU A 518 28.48 47.21 3.75
CA LEU A 518 28.90 47.93 4.94
C LEU A 518 28.72 49.44 4.80
N ALA A 519 29.02 50.01 3.63
CA ALA A 519 28.79 51.43 3.36
C ALA A 519 27.30 51.79 3.51
N GLU A 520 26.39 50.94 3.01
CA GLU A 520 24.94 51.15 3.17
C GLU A 520 24.50 51.03 4.63
N LEU A 521 24.97 50.00 5.35
CA LEU A 521 24.72 49.87 6.78
C LEU A 521 25.20 51.09 7.57
N ASN A 522 26.39 51.60 7.24
CA ASN A 522 26.93 52.81 7.86
C ASN A 522 26.06 54.04 7.60
N ARG A 523 25.44 54.18 6.42
CA ARG A 523 24.48 55.27 6.16
C ARG A 523 23.24 55.15 7.06
N VAL A 524 22.70 53.95 7.20
CA VAL A 524 21.55 53.67 8.08
C VAL A 524 21.90 53.91 9.55
N TRP A 525 23.08 53.45 9.98
CA TRP A 525 23.57 53.63 11.35
C TRP A 525 23.83 55.10 11.67
N ALA A 526 24.47 55.84 10.76
CA ALA A 526 24.69 57.27 10.93
C ALA A 526 23.36 58.04 11.04
N ALA A 527 22.36 57.70 10.23
CA ALA A 527 21.04 58.34 10.28
C ALA A 527 20.31 58.16 11.62
N ARG A 528 20.58 57.06 12.34
CA ARG A 528 20.03 56.78 13.69
C ARG A 528 20.98 57.10 14.84
N GLY A 529 22.09 57.80 14.58
CA GLY A 529 23.08 58.20 15.58
C GLY A 529 23.92 57.04 16.15
N ALA A 530 23.99 55.90 15.45
CA ALA A 530 24.86 54.78 15.80
C ALA A 530 26.26 54.96 15.18
N PRO A 531 27.32 54.38 15.78
CA PRO A 531 28.67 54.46 15.24
C PRO A 531 28.80 53.72 13.92
N THR A 532 29.68 54.21 13.05
CA THR A 532 30.06 53.55 11.80
C THR A 532 31.24 52.61 12.00
N LEU A 533 31.32 51.58 11.16
CA LEU A 533 32.39 50.59 11.16
C LEU A 533 33.19 50.66 9.86
N ALA A 534 34.43 50.20 9.91
CA ALA A 534 35.24 49.93 8.72
C ALA A 534 35.71 48.49 8.77
N MET A 535 36.07 47.92 7.62
CA MET A 535 36.41 46.50 7.51
C MET A 535 37.62 46.30 6.61
N GLY A 536 38.54 45.45 7.05
CA GLY A 536 39.58 44.88 6.21
C GLY A 536 39.12 43.53 5.67
N VAL A 537 39.37 43.27 4.40
CA VAL A 537 39.13 41.95 3.78
C VAL A 537 40.43 41.44 3.18
N ALA A 538 40.72 40.15 3.33
CA ALA A 538 41.84 39.49 2.69
C ALA A 538 41.39 38.22 1.97
N ILE A 539 41.96 37.96 0.79
CA ILE A 539 41.67 36.76 0.01
C ILE A 539 42.96 36.04 -0.39
N ASN A 540 43.06 34.77 -0.04
CA ASN A 540 44.14 33.89 -0.46
C ASN A 540 43.60 32.63 -1.15
N THR A 541 44.30 32.16 -2.17
CA THR A 541 43.92 30.96 -2.93
C THR A 541 45.02 29.91 -2.82
N GLY A 542 44.63 28.67 -2.55
CA GLY A 542 45.59 27.57 -2.46
C GLY A 542 44.95 26.28 -1.95
N GLU A 543 45.78 25.26 -1.74
CA GLU A 543 45.32 23.96 -1.28
C GLU A 543 45.01 23.95 0.22
N VAL A 544 43.83 23.43 0.57
CA VAL A 544 43.43 23.15 1.94
C VAL A 544 42.92 21.73 2.05
N PHE A 545 43.06 21.15 3.23
CA PHE A 545 42.29 19.99 3.62
C PHE A 545 40.92 20.46 4.08
N ALA A 546 39.86 20.09 3.35
CA ALA A 546 38.48 20.37 3.70
C ALA A 546 37.81 19.09 4.19
N GLY A 547 37.17 19.12 5.37
CA GLY A 547 36.53 17.93 5.92
C GLY A 547 35.91 18.11 7.29
N THR A 548 35.29 17.04 7.77
CA THR A 548 34.66 17.02 9.10
C THR A 548 35.70 16.80 10.20
N MET A 549 35.88 17.77 11.09
CA MET A 549 36.89 17.77 12.16
C MET A 549 36.27 17.93 13.55
N GLY A 550 36.99 17.45 14.58
CA GLY A 550 36.57 17.55 15.98
C GLY A 550 36.34 16.20 16.66
N SER A 551 35.86 16.24 17.90
CA SER A 551 35.63 15.03 18.69
C SER A 551 34.35 14.30 18.26
N PRO A 552 34.17 13.02 18.63
CA PRO A 552 32.91 12.29 18.36
C PRO A 552 31.65 13.01 18.89
N LYS A 553 31.79 13.86 19.91
CA LYS A 553 30.70 14.61 20.54
C LYS A 553 30.47 16.01 19.93
N LYS A 554 31.45 16.57 19.21
CA LYS A 554 31.35 17.89 18.56
C LYS A 554 32.18 17.89 17.28
N LYS A 555 31.50 17.71 16.14
CA LYS A 555 32.07 17.72 14.80
C LYS A 555 31.68 19.00 14.07
N LYS A 556 32.62 19.59 13.33
CA LYS A 556 32.42 20.78 12.51
C LYS A 556 33.09 20.54 11.16
N TYR A 557 32.43 20.91 10.06
CA TYR A 557 33.10 20.96 8.77
C TYR A 557 34.05 22.14 8.77
N SER A 558 35.33 21.91 8.49
CA SER A 558 36.30 22.99 8.46
C SER A 558 37.40 22.78 7.44
N VAL A 559 38.13 23.85 7.18
CA VAL A 559 39.31 23.86 6.31
C VAL A 559 40.56 24.05 7.15
N LEU A 560 41.60 23.25 6.87
CA LEU A 560 42.93 23.39 7.44
C LEU A 560 43.96 23.48 6.33
N GLY A 561 44.97 24.32 6.56
CA GLY A 561 46.09 24.42 5.64
C GLY A 561 46.84 25.72 5.85
N ASP A 562 48.03 25.77 5.25
CA ASP A 562 48.84 26.98 5.22
C ASP A 562 48.10 28.16 4.55
N THR A 563 47.22 27.90 3.58
CA THR A 563 46.37 28.92 2.94
C THR A 563 45.49 29.69 3.93
N VAL A 564 44.89 29.00 4.92
CA VAL A 564 44.03 29.60 5.96
C VAL A 564 44.86 30.46 6.91
N ASN A 565 46.04 29.97 7.31
CA ASN A 565 46.95 30.73 8.17
C ASN A 565 47.51 31.95 7.44
N THR A 566 47.76 31.83 6.14
CA THR A 566 48.27 32.92 5.31
C THR A 566 47.22 34.02 5.14
N VAL A 567 45.94 33.69 4.88
CA VAL A 567 44.91 34.73 4.72
C VAL A 567 44.70 35.55 5.99
N ALA A 568 44.73 34.91 7.18
CA ALA A 568 44.59 35.62 8.44
C ALA A 568 45.74 36.62 8.68
N ARG A 569 46.91 36.35 8.12
CA ARG A 569 48.08 37.24 8.22
C ARG A 569 48.05 38.34 7.17
N ILE A 570 47.55 38.04 5.96
CA ILE A 570 47.30 39.06 4.94
C ILE A 570 46.25 40.06 5.46
N GLU A 571 45.20 39.57 6.13
CA GLU A 571 44.19 40.41 6.76
C GLU A 571 44.84 41.42 7.72
N ALA A 572 45.70 40.95 8.63
CA ALA A 572 46.38 41.82 9.59
C ALA A 572 47.20 42.96 8.92
N MET A 573 47.70 42.74 7.69
CA MET A 573 48.42 43.76 6.92
C MET A 573 47.53 44.87 6.36
N ASN A 574 46.21 44.67 6.28
CA ASN A 574 45.29 45.73 5.87
C ASN A 574 45.45 46.97 6.76
N ARG A 575 45.69 46.78 8.07
CA ARG A 575 45.86 47.87 9.03
C ARG A 575 47.19 48.60 8.83
N GLU A 576 48.27 47.88 8.58
CA GLU A 576 49.61 48.44 8.37
C GLU A 576 49.72 49.19 7.04
N LEU A 577 49.07 48.68 5.99
CA LEU A 577 49.11 49.25 4.64
C LEU A 577 47.98 50.25 4.35
N GLY A 578 47.01 50.39 5.27
CA GLY A 578 45.86 51.29 5.12
C GLY A 578 44.89 50.90 4.00
N THR A 579 44.86 49.62 3.60
CA THR A 579 44.07 49.10 2.47
C THR A 579 42.75 48.49 2.92
N GLU A 580 41.71 48.50 2.09
CA GLU A 580 40.41 47.89 2.46
C GLU A 580 40.31 46.41 2.06
N ILE A 581 40.86 46.05 0.91
CA ILE A 581 40.84 44.69 0.40
C ILE A 581 42.24 44.32 -0.11
N LEU A 582 42.82 43.25 0.44
CA LEU A 582 44.09 42.67 -0.01
C LEU A 582 43.88 41.29 -0.64
N VAL A 583 44.56 41.04 -1.75
CA VAL A 583 44.57 39.74 -2.41
C VAL A 583 46.00 39.26 -2.62
N SER A 584 46.21 37.96 -2.45
CA SER A 584 47.49 37.31 -2.78
C SER A 584 47.72 37.24 -4.29
N SER A 585 48.97 37.08 -4.72
CA SER A 585 49.33 36.75 -6.11
C SER A 585 48.60 35.52 -6.65
N ALA A 586 48.40 34.49 -5.83
CA ALA A 586 47.67 33.28 -6.19
C ALA A 586 46.19 33.55 -6.53
N THR A 587 45.53 34.40 -5.73
CA THR A 587 44.16 34.85 -6.02
C THR A 587 44.12 35.68 -7.29
N LEU A 588 45.07 36.60 -7.47
CA LEU A 588 45.14 37.46 -8.66
C LEU A 588 45.32 36.65 -9.95
N ALA A 589 46.18 35.62 -9.92
CA ALA A 589 46.36 34.70 -11.03
C ALA A 589 45.08 33.91 -11.35
N ALA A 590 44.34 33.48 -10.32
CA ALA A 590 43.11 32.71 -10.48
C ALA A 590 41.95 33.52 -11.11
N VAL A 591 41.89 34.85 -10.89
CA VAL A 591 40.87 35.72 -11.47
C VAL A 591 41.18 36.23 -12.89
N LYS A 592 42.32 35.83 -13.47
CA LYS A 592 42.67 36.01 -14.91
C LYS A 592 42.50 37.45 -15.44
N GLY A 593 42.89 38.46 -14.65
CA GLY A 593 42.92 39.86 -15.11
C GLY A 593 41.57 40.59 -15.13
N ARG A 594 40.52 40.02 -14.53
CA ARG A 594 39.17 40.65 -14.43
C ARG A 594 39.10 41.81 -13.41
N VAL A 595 40.21 42.13 -12.76
CA VAL A 595 40.28 43.04 -11.61
C VAL A 595 41.34 44.10 -11.81
N ARG A 596 41.05 45.31 -11.33
CA ARG A 596 42.03 46.38 -11.23
C ARG A 596 42.66 46.36 -9.84
N VAL A 597 43.98 46.26 -9.79
CA VAL A 597 44.73 46.18 -8.54
C VAL A 597 45.85 47.23 -8.48
N ARG A 598 46.26 47.55 -7.27
CA ARG A 598 47.49 48.31 -6.98
C ARG A 598 48.47 47.41 -6.27
N GLU A 599 49.69 47.30 -6.78
CA GLU A 599 50.74 46.52 -6.15
C GLU A 599 51.15 47.15 -4.82
N ARG A 600 51.22 46.34 -3.76
CA ARG A 600 51.65 46.74 -2.42
C ARG A 600 53.00 46.11 -2.01
N GLY A 601 53.61 45.35 -2.93
CA GLY A 601 54.91 44.74 -2.77
C GLY A 601 54.89 43.38 -2.06
N ALA A 602 56.07 42.79 -1.95
CA ALA A 602 56.28 41.51 -1.28
C ALA A 602 56.45 41.70 0.23
N VAL A 603 55.58 41.07 1.03
CA VAL A 603 55.60 41.17 2.49
C VAL A 603 56.10 39.86 3.10
N ASN A 604 57.07 39.97 4.01
CA ASN A 604 57.55 38.83 4.79
C ASN A 604 56.56 38.49 5.89
N VAL A 605 55.73 37.50 5.62
CA VAL A 605 54.77 36.97 6.57
C VAL A 605 55.47 36.01 7.53
N LYS A 606 55.43 36.29 8.84
CA LYS A 606 56.14 35.50 9.88
C LYS A 606 55.86 33.99 9.76
N GLY A 607 56.87 33.17 9.45
CA GLY A 607 56.74 31.72 9.32
C GLY A 607 56.59 31.19 7.89
N LYS A 608 56.63 32.06 6.88
CA LYS A 608 56.88 31.70 5.47
C LYS A 608 58.36 31.89 5.14
N ALA A 609 58.91 30.96 4.36
CA ALA A 609 60.26 31.09 3.81
C ALA A 609 60.31 32.06 2.62
N GLU A 610 59.23 32.14 1.85
CA GLU A 610 59.09 33.01 0.68
C GLU A 610 58.16 34.20 0.98
N PRO A 611 58.53 35.43 0.59
CA PRO A 611 57.66 36.60 0.69
C PRO A 611 56.34 36.38 -0.07
N VAL A 612 55.23 36.89 0.47
CA VAL A 612 53.93 36.87 -0.23
C VAL A 612 53.72 38.22 -0.90
N GLU A 613 53.54 38.22 -2.22
CA GLU A 613 53.17 39.42 -2.98
C GLU A 613 51.70 39.77 -2.74
N LEU A 614 51.47 41.02 -2.32
CA LEU A 614 50.15 41.53 -1.98
C LEU A 614 49.70 42.62 -2.95
N PHE A 615 48.43 42.55 -3.30
CA PHE A 615 47.79 43.49 -4.20
C PHE A 615 46.55 44.06 -3.52
N GLU A 616 46.40 45.38 -3.55
CA GLU A 616 45.17 46.03 -3.14
C GLU A 616 44.15 45.98 -4.27
N LEU A 617 42.97 45.44 -3.99
CA LEU A 617 41.87 45.40 -4.95
C LEU A 617 41.15 46.75 -4.98
N LEU A 618 41.02 47.34 -6.17
CA LEU A 618 40.38 48.64 -6.36
C LEU A 618 38.94 48.51 -6.89
N ASP A 619 38.76 47.79 -8.00
CA ASP A 619 37.45 47.60 -8.63
C ASP A 619 37.49 46.45 -9.65
N THR A 620 36.33 46.04 -10.17
CA THR A 620 36.21 45.14 -11.33
C THR A 620 36.46 45.88 -12.64
N GLY A 621 37.32 45.34 -13.51
CA GLY A 621 37.60 45.92 -14.84
C GLY A 621 38.97 45.51 -15.39
N GLU A 622 39.15 45.56 -16.70
CA GLU A 622 40.45 45.29 -17.34
C GLU A 622 41.51 46.33 -16.89
N PRO A 623 42.76 45.90 -16.63
CA PRO A 623 43.85 46.82 -16.35
C PRO A 623 44.07 47.72 -17.57
N GLY A 624 43.86 49.04 -17.40
CA GLY A 624 44.10 50.00 -18.46
C GLY A 624 45.57 49.98 -18.86
N GLY A 625 45.82 49.70 -20.15
CA GLY A 625 47.14 49.85 -20.76
C GLY A 625 47.61 51.30 -20.62
N SER A 626 48.85 51.45 -20.17
CA SER A 626 49.63 52.68 -20.25
C SER A 626 49.81 53.15 -21.69
#